data_AF-A0A7S4JM36-F1
#
_entry.id   AF-A0A7S4JM36-F1
#
_cell.length_a   1.000
_cell.length_b   1.000
_cell.length_c   1.000
_cell.angle_alpha   90.00
_cell.angle_beta   90.00
_cell.angle_gamma   90.00
#
_symmetry.space_group_name_H-M   'P 1'
#
loop_
_entity.id
_entity.type
_entity.pdbx_description
1 polymer ?
#
loop_
_entity_poly.entity_id
_entity_poly.type
_entity_poly.pdbx_seq_one_letter_code
_entity_poly.pdbx_strand_id
1 'polypeptide(L)'
;GVAEMKHVLMCLDLMWKEARQVIPESLLVRRGGPCGRRINPKELEYKCLDCGLDPTSIMCLDCFQRSPCVNHNYRLITGRGGCCDCGDPEAWKAESFCCHHACNGERIDHDFQNALSLETKPEVQQAICAIERIFDVALKIVSAGLTYTGGRSTSVFGSTSQTEYDAV
;
A
#
# COMPACT_ATOMS: atom_id res chain seq x y z
N GLY A 1 8.89 21.95 -14.09
CA GLY A 1 10.03 22.34 -13.23
C GLY A 1 9.72 22.13 -11.75
N VAL A 2 10.72 22.24 -10.86
CA VAL A 2 10.57 21.99 -9.40
C VAL A 2 9.41 22.79 -8.77
N ALA A 3 9.20 24.04 -9.19
CA ALA A 3 8.12 24.89 -8.68
C ALA A 3 6.72 24.35 -9.04
N GLU A 4 6.54 23.83 -10.25
CA GLU A 4 5.29 23.21 -10.69
C GLU A 4 5.00 21.94 -9.88
N MET A 5 6.01 21.10 -9.63
CA MET A 5 5.86 19.89 -8.82
C MET A 5 5.51 20.21 -7.35
N LYS A 6 6.10 21.26 -6.77
CA LYS A 6 5.73 21.74 -5.43
C LYS A 6 4.27 22.23 -5.38
N HIS A 7 3.83 22.91 -6.43
CA HIS A 7 2.44 23.35 -6.55
C HIS A 7 1.48 22.15 -6.63
N VAL A 8 1.80 21.14 -7.45
CA VAL A 8 1.00 19.91 -7.55
C VAL A 8 0.92 19.19 -6.20
N LEU A 9 2.04 19.10 -5.47
CA LEU A 9 2.06 18.49 -4.13
C LEU A 9 1.11 19.22 -3.15
N MET A 10 1.16 20.56 -3.14
CA MET A 10 0.27 21.38 -2.32
C MET A 10 -1.20 21.18 -2.70
N CYS A 11 -1.52 21.14 -4.00
CA CYS A 11 -2.90 20.90 -4.45
C CYS A 11 -3.40 19.50 -4.07
N LEU A 12 -2.57 18.46 -4.20
CA LEU A 12 -2.93 17.10 -3.78
C LEU A 12 -3.21 17.03 -2.28
N ASP A 13 -2.37 17.68 -1.46
CA ASP A 13 -2.56 17.75 0.00
C ASP A 13 -3.83 18.52 0.39
N LEU A 14 -4.13 19.64 -0.28
CA LEU A 14 -5.37 20.40 -0.08
C LEU A 14 -6.61 19.59 -0.48
N MET A 15 -6.60 18.97 -1.66
CA MET A 15 -7.69 18.12 -2.11
C MET A 15 -7.93 16.96 -1.14
N TRP A 16 -6.86 16.37 -0.60
CA TRP A 16 -6.97 15.31 0.40
C TRP A 16 -7.58 15.81 1.72
N LYS A 17 -7.14 16.98 2.20
CA LYS A 17 -7.69 17.63 3.40
C LYS A 17 -9.17 17.98 3.28
N GLU A 18 -9.61 18.43 2.11
CA GLU A 18 -11.02 18.72 1.85
C GLU A 18 -11.85 17.43 1.75
N ALA A 19 -11.37 16.42 1.01
CA ALA A 19 -12.03 15.13 0.91
C ALA A 19 -12.19 14.45 2.27
N ARG A 20 -11.17 14.53 3.14
CA ARG A 20 -11.21 13.94 4.48
C ARG A 20 -12.22 14.61 5.41
N GLN A 21 -12.57 15.87 5.19
CA GLN A 21 -13.59 16.57 5.99
C GLN A 21 -15.01 16.09 5.68
N VAL A 22 -15.25 15.57 4.47
CA VAL A 22 -16.57 15.08 4.04
C VAL A 22 -16.74 13.57 4.19
N ILE A 23 -15.65 12.85 4.46
CA ILE A 23 -15.70 11.41 4.76
C ILE A 23 -15.90 11.26 6.27
N PRO A 24 -17.07 10.80 6.76
CA PRO A 24 -17.25 10.56 8.18
C PRO A 24 -16.29 9.48 8.68
N GLU A 25 -15.76 9.65 9.90
CA GLU A 25 -14.79 8.71 10.51
C GLU A 25 -15.34 7.27 10.58
N SER A 26 -16.67 7.14 10.65
CA SER A 26 -17.37 5.86 10.56
C SER A 26 -17.09 5.08 9.26
N LEU A 27 -16.87 5.79 8.16
CA LEU A 27 -16.48 5.24 6.86
C LEU A 27 -14.96 5.11 6.70
N LEU A 28 -14.17 5.55 7.68
CA LEU A 28 -12.73 5.34 7.72
C LEU A 28 -12.35 4.11 8.54
N VAL A 29 -13.34 3.34 9.02
CA VAL A 29 -13.08 2.18 9.88
C VAL A 29 -12.34 1.09 9.13
N ARG A 30 -11.03 1.14 9.35
CA ARG A 30 -10.08 0.06 9.17
C ARG A 30 -10.27 -0.90 10.34
N ARG A 31 -10.33 -2.20 10.05
CA ARG A 31 -10.27 -3.20 11.11
C ARG A 31 -8.89 -3.10 11.76
N GLY A 32 -8.86 -2.75 13.04
CA GLY A 32 -7.64 -2.81 13.83
C GLY A 32 -7.23 -4.28 14.01
N GLY A 33 -6.01 -4.63 13.61
CA GLY A 33 -5.41 -5.96 13.81
C GLY A 33 -5.32 -6.84 12.55
N PRO A 34 -4.65 -8.00 12.68
CA PRO A 34 -4.43 -8.93 11.59
C PRO A 34 -5.72 -9.65 11.18
N CYS A 35 -5.82 -10.03 9.90
CA CYS A 35 -6.98 -10.66 9.31
C CYS A 35 -7.35 -12.00 9.98
N GLY A 36 -6.37 -12.90 10.11
CA GLY A 36 -6.56 -14.20 10.76
C GLY A 36 -7.57 -15.14 10.09
N ARG A 37 -8.12 -14.79 8.91
CA ARG A 37 -9.06 -15.65 8.19
C ARG A 37 -8.41 -17.00 7.91
N ARG A 38 -9.04 -18.07 8.38
CA ARG A 38 -8.62 -19.43 8.09
C ARG A 38 -8.75 -19.71 6.59
N ILE A 39 -7.66 -20.20 6.00
CA ILE A 39 -7.59 -20.69 4.62
C ILE A 39 -7.64 -22.21 4.70
N ASN A 40 -8.58 -22.81 3.99
CA ASN A 40 -8.76 -24.25 4.01
C ASN A 40 -7.72 -24.96 3.12
N PRO A 41 -7.38 -26.23 3.40
CA PRO A 41 -6.60 -27.02 2.45
C PRO A 41 -7.28 -27.03 1.08
N LYS A 42 -6.50 -26.87 0.01
CA LYS A 42 -6.94 -26.73 -1.39
C LYS A 42 -7.59 -25.38 -1.75
N GLU A 43 -7.79 -24.46 -0.80
CA GLU A 43 -8.09 -23.06 -1.11
C GLU A 43 -6.83 -22.36 -1.65
N LEU A 44 -6.99 -21.27 -2.42
CA LEU A 44 -5.85 -20.54 -2.97
C LEU A 44 -5.19 -19.65 -1.91
N GLU A 45 -3.87 -19.75 -1.80
CA GLU A 45 -3.01 -18.91 -0.97
C GLU A 45 -2.21 -17.95 -1.86
N TYR A 46 -2.19 -16.67 -1.48
CA TYR A 46 -1.45 -15.64 -2.22
C TYR A 46 -0.18 -15.27 -1.48
N LYS A 47 0.96 -15.36 -2.17
CA LYS A 47 2.27 -15.02 -1.61
C LYS A 47 2.97 -14.00 -2.49
N CYS A 48 3.30 -12.84 -1.92
CA CYS A 48 4.05 -11.79 -2.61
C CYS A 48 5.52 -11.95 -2.30
N LEU A 49 6.35 -11.97 -3.34
CA LEU A 49 7.79 -12.15 -3.24
C LEU A 49 8.51 -10.84 -2.89
N ASP A 50 7.87 -9.70 -3.13
CA ASP A 50 8.45 -8.37 -2.88
C ASP A 50 8.16 -7.87 -1.45
N CYS A 51 7.12 -8.43 -0.82
CA CYS A 51 6.52 -7.92 0.42
C CYS A 51 6.61 -8.86 1.62
N GLY A 52 6.68 -10.18 1.38
CA GLY A 52 6.76 -11.16 2.46
C GLY A 52 8.08 -11.01 3.23
N LEU A 53 7.98 -10.90 4.55
CA LEU A 53 9.13 -10.95 5.46
C LEU A 53 9.40 -12.38 5.93
N ASP A 54 8.32 -13.14 6.12
CA ASP A 54 8.36 -14.55 6.50
C ASP A 54 8.04 -15.47 5.30
N PRO A 55 8.80 -16.55 5.05
CA PRO A 55 8.57 -17.45 3.92
C PRO A 55 7.32 -18.34 4.07
N THR A 56 6.69 -18.39 5.23
CA THR A 56 5.44 -19.10 5.49
C THR A 56 4.21 -18.19 5.35
N SER A 57 4.42 -16.88 5.14
CA SER A 57 3.33 -15.93 5.12
C SER A 57 2.43 -16.05 3.89
N ILE A 58 1.12 -15.97 4.12
CA ILE A 58 0.07 -16.14 3.12
C ILE A 58 -1.04 -15.11 3.30
N MET A 59 -1.66 -14.75 2.19
CA MET A 59 -2.80 -13.83 2.15
C MET A 59 -4.02 -14.54 1.54
N CYS A 60 -5.20 -14.32 2.11
CA CYS A 60 -6.46 -14.78 1.50
C CYS A 60 -6.81 -13.94 0.27
N LEU A 61 -7.71 -14.45 -0.57
CA LEU A 61 -8.17 -13.76 -1.79
C LEU A 61 -8.64 -12.33 -1.51
N ASP A 62 -9.51 -12.14 -0.52
CA ASP A 62 -10.11 -10.84 -0.21
C ASP A 62 -9.07 -9.80 0.19
N CYS A 63 -8.09 -10.21 1.00
CA CYS A 63 -7.01 -9.33 1.42
C CYS A 63 -6.05 -9.04 0.26
N PHE A 64 -5.73 -10.05 -0.55
CA PHE A 64 -4.85 -9.87 -1.70
C PHE A 64 -5.44 -8.88 -2.71
N GLN A 65 -6.70 -9.05 -3.11
CA GLN A 65 -7.36 -8.15 -4.07
C GLN A 65 -7.45 -6.69 -3.58
N ARG A 66 -7.49 -6.50 -2.26
CA ARG A 66 -7.60 -5.18 -1.62
C ARG A 66 -6.25 -4.61 -1.16
N SER A 67 -5.14 -5.29 -1.41
CA SER A 67 -3.79 -4.82 -1.07
C SER A 67 -3.05 -4.27 -2.31
N PRO A 68 -1.89 -3.62 -2.12
CA PRO A 68 -1.00 -3.26 -3.22
C PRO A 68 -0.32 -4.46 -3.89
N CYS A 69 -0.30 -5.62 -3.24
CA CYS A 69 0.37 -6.82 -3.72
C CYS A 69 -0.17 -7.35 -5.06
N VAL A 70 -1.38 -6.94 -5.48
CA VAL A 70 -1.92 -7.24 -6.82
C VAL A 70 -1.01 -6.77 -7.96
N ASN A 71 -0.19 -5.75 -7.72
CA ASN A 71 0.72 -5.15 -8.69
C ASN A 71 2.19 -5.52 -8.47
N HIS A 72 2.48 -6.44 -7.56
CA HIS A 72 3.83 -6.89 -7.22
C HIS A 72 4.13 -8.25 -7.87
N ASN A 73 5.34 -8.75 -7.70
CA ASN A 73 5.68 -10.13 -8.05
C ASN A 73 5.09 -11.09 -7.01
N TYR A 74 4.11 -11.91 -7.40
CA TYR A 74 3.43 -12.84 -6.51
C TYR A 74 3.27 -14.23 -7.12
N ARG A 75 2.97 -15.20 -6.27
CA ARG A 75 2.63 -16.58 -6.63
C ARG A 75 1.29 -16.96 -6.02
N LEU A 76 0.50 -17.71 -6.79
CA LEU A 76 -0.65 -18.45 -6.27
C LEU A 76 -0.19 -19.86 -5.92
N ILE A 77 -0.54 -20.32 -4.73
CA ILE A 77 -0.21 -21.64 -4.25
C ILE A 77 -1.52 -22.33 -3.86
N THR A 78 -1.67 -23.60 -4.24
CA THR A 78 -2.75 -24.41 -3.69
C THR A 78 -2.45 -24.69 -2.24
N GLY A 79 -3.31 -24.19 -1.37
CA GLY A 79 -3.01 -24.09 0.04
C GLY A 79 -2.92 -25.43 0.74
N ARG A 80 -1.95 -25.53 1.66
CA ARG A 80 -1.90 -26.64 2.64
C ARG A 80 -2.82 -26.37 3.82
N GLY A 81 -3.38 -25.16 3.90
CA GLY A 81 -4.17 -24.66 5.01
C GLY A 81 -3.32 -23.77 5.90
N GLY A 82 -3.95 -22.75 6.48
CA GLY A 82 -3.27 -21.75 7.31
C GLY A 82 -4.20 -20.60 7.69
N CYS A 83 -3.62 -19.46 8.06
CA CYS A 83 -4.34 -18.23 8.40
C CYS A 83 -3.81 -17.09 7.54
N CYS A 84 -4.67 -16.15 7.18
CA CYS A 84 -4.27 -14.93 6.48
C CYS A 84 -3.48 -14.00 7.40
N ASP A 85 -2.27 -13.62 6.98
CA ASP A 85 -1.35 -12.77 7.76
C ASP A 85 -1.46 -11.28 7.39
N CYS A 86 -2.49 -10.89 6.62
CA CYS A 86 -2.69 -9.49 6.28
C CYS A 86 -2.92 -8.65 7.54
N GLY A 87 -2.12 -7.60 7.75
CA GLY A 87 -2.16 -6.77 8.96
C GLY A 87 -1.19 -7.21 10.06
N ASP A 88 -0.41 -8.27 9.83
CA ASP A 88 0.67 -8.70 10.72
C ASP A 88 2.02 -8.10 10.25
N PRO A 89 2.62 -7.16 11.01
CA PRO A 89 3.88 -6.50 10.65
C PRO A 89 5.11 -7.40 10.78
N GLU A 90 5.00 -8.54 11.47
CA GLU A 90 6.10 -9.53 11.54
C GLU A 90 6.13 -10.38 10.26
N ALA A 91 4.98 -10.61 9.62
CA ALA A 91 4.87 -11.43 8.42
C ALA A 91 5.02 -10.65 7.10
N TRP A 92 4.63 -9.37 7.09
CA TRP A 92 4.53 -8.54 5.89
C TRP A 92 4.92 -7.08 6.15
N LYS A 93 5.52 -6.42 5.15
CA LYS A 93 5.73 -4.96 5.21
C LYS A 93 4.38 -4.24 5.30
N ALA A 94 4.27 -3.19 6.13
CA ALA A 94 3.00 -2.50 6.40
C ALA A 94 2.31 -1.94 5.14
N GLU A 95 3.09 -1.50 4.15
CA GLU A 95 2.60 -1.05 2.84
C GLU A 95 1.94 -2.16 2.00
N SER A 96 2.05 -3.42 2.44
CA SER A 96 1.48 -4.60 1.78
C SER A 96 0.10 -4.95 2.32
N PHE A 97 -0.34 -4.30 3.40
CA PHE A 97 -1.62 -4.59 4.02
C PHE A 97 -2.77 -4.15 3.11
N CYS A 98 -3.87 -4.90 3.17
CA CYS A 98 -5.09 -4.49 2.52
C CYS A 98 -5.68 -3.28 3.25
N CYS A 99 -6.51 -2.50 2.56
CA CYS A 99 -7.08 -1.29 3.15
C CYS A 99 -7.90 -1.53 4.43
N HIS A 100 -8.38 -2.76 4.67
CA HIS A 100 -9.10 -3.09 5.89
C HIS A 100 -8.18 -3.39 7.07
N HIS A 101 -6.95 -3.84 6.85
CA HIS A 101 -6.02 -4.25 7.92
C HIS A 101 -4.75 -3.38 7.94
N ALA A 102 -4.76 -2.25 7.23
CA ALA A 102 -3.63 -1.30 7.17
C ALA A 102 -3.52 -0.38 8.40
N CYS A 103 -4.26 -0.65 9.48
CA CYS A 103 -4.17 0.13 10.71
C CYS A 103 -3.02 -0.37 11.59
N ASN A 104 -2.12 0.54 11.95
CA ASN A 104 -1.01 0.28 12.85
C ASN A 104 -1.51 0.00 14.28
N GLY A 105 -1.84 -1.26 14.58
CA GLY A 105 -1.87 -1.81 15.94
C GLY A 105 -2.88 -1.24 16.95
N GLU A 106 -3.61 -0.17 16.65
CA GLU A 106 -4.66 0.33 17.53
C GLU A 106 -5.87 -0.60 17.45
N ARG A 107 -6.05 -1.41 18.51
CA ARG A 107 -7.25 -2.22 18.72
C ARG A 107 -8.44 -1.29 18.83
N ILE A 108 -9.21 -1.18 17.75
CA ILE A 108 -10.55 -0.57 17.82
C ILE A 108 -11.46 -1.58 18.51
N ASP A 109 -12.17 -1.14 19.55
CA ASP A 109 -13.12 -1.93 20.31
C ASP A 109 -14.12 -2.65 19.38
N HIS A 110 -14.28 -3.96 19.57
CA HIS A 110 -15.10 -4.86 18.77
C HIS A 110 -16.60 -4.47 18.83
N ASP A 111 -17.02 -3.79 19.91
CA ASP A 111 -18.40 -3.33 20.07
C ASP A 111 -18.72 -2.11 19.20
N PHE A 112 -17.73 -1.25 18.90
CA PHE A 112 -17.91 -0.09 18.02
C PHE A 112 -17.95 -0.49 16.54
N GLN A 113 -17.19 -1.52 16.14
CA GLN A 113 -17.18 -2.04 14.78
C GLN A 113 -18.52 -2.65 14.35
N ASN A 114 -19.23 -3.32 15.27
CA ASN A 114 -20.51 -3.95 14.97
C ASN A 114 -21.63 -2.94 14.73
N ALA A 115 -21.65 -1.82 15.46
CA ALA A 115 -22.62 -0.74 15.26
C ALA A 115 -22.46 -0.04 13.90
N LEU A 116 -21.23 0.04 13.40
CA LEU A 116 -20.86 0.82 12.23
C LEU A 116 -20.96 0.06 10.90
N SER A 117 -20.76 -1.26 10.99
CA SER A 117 -20.91 -2.21 9.88
C SER A 117 -22.35 -2.33 9.39
N LEU A 118 -23.32 -1.79 10.15
CA LEU A 118 -24.75 -1.88 9.84
C LEU A 118 -25.24 -0.79 8.88
N GLU A 119 -24.49 0.31 8.70
CA GLU A 119 -25.00 1.49 7.96
C GLU A 119 -24.28 1.76 6.64
N THR A 120 -23.11 1.15 6.40
CA THR A 120 -22.24 1.54 5.27
C THR A 120 -22.05 0.41 4.28
N LYS A 121 -22.46 0.68 3.03
CA LYS A 121 -22.34 -0.28 1.92
C LYS A 121 -20.87 -0.61 1.66
N PRO A 122 -20.49 -1.89 1.48
CA PRO A 122 -19.09 -2.30 1.25
C PRO A 122 -18.46 -1.63 0.03
N GLU A 123 -19.27 -1.25 -0.97
CA GLU A 123 -18.83 -0.52 -2.16
C GLU A 123 -18.36 0.90 -1.81
N VAL A 124 -19.01 1.58 -0.86
CA VAL A 124 -18.63 2.93 -0.41
C VAL A 124 -17.33 2.88 0.37
N GLN A 125 -17.22 1.91 1.30
CA GLN A 125 -15.98 1.67 2.05
C GLN A 125 -14.81 1.37 1.10
N GLN A 126 -15.06 0.55 0.07
CA GLN A 126 -14.06 0.22 -0.93
C GLN A 126 -13.66 1.44 -1.78
N ALA A 127 -14.61 2.29 -2.17
CA ALA A 127 -14.34 3.51 -2.91
C ALA A 127 -13.47 4.49 -2.10
N ILE A 128 -13.78 4.67 -0.81
CA ILE A 128 -13.00 5.54 0.09
C ILE A 128 -11.57 5.03 0.24
N CYS A 129 -11.40 3.73 0.51
CA CYS A 129 -10.08 3.11 0.56
C CYS A 129 -9.31 3.22 -0.77
N ALA A 130 -10.00 3.15 -1.91
CA ALA A 130 -9.37 3.30 -3.21
C ALA A 130 -8.93 4.76 -3.46
N ILE A 131 -9.75 5.73 -3.08
CA ILE A 131 -9.43 7.16 -3.15
C ILE A 131 -8.20 7.46 -2.28
N GLU A 132 -8.19 7.02 -1.03
CA GLU A 132 -7.02 7.11 -0.12
C GLU A 132 -5.73 6.63 -0.80
N ARG A 133 -5.78 5.45 -1.43
CA ARG A 133 -4.62 4.85 -2.10
C ARG A 133 -4.19 5.64 -3.34
N ILE A 134 -5.14 6.15 -4.14
CA ILE A 134 -4.83 6.98 -5.31
C ILE A 134 -4.09 8.24 -4.86
N PHE A 135 -4.54 8.87 -3.79
CA PHE A 135 -3.86 10.03 -3.21
C PHE A 135 -2.45 9.68 -2.73
N ASP A 136 -2.27 8.59 -1.98
CA ASP A 136 -0.95 8.14 -1.52
C ASP A 136 0.03 7.89 -2.68
N VAL A 137 -0.43 7.24 -3.75
CA VAL A 137 0.38 6.99 -4.95
C VAL A 137 0.73 8.30 -5.65
N ALA A 138 -0.24 9.20 -5.83
CA ALA A 138 -0.01 10.51 -6.43
C ALA A 138 1.03 11.32 -5.64
N LEU A 139 0.94 11.32 -4.30
CA LEU A 139 1.91 11.98 -3.43
C LEU A 139 3.31 11.38 -3.58
N LYS A 140 3.45 10.05 -3.64
CA LYS A 140 4.74 9.37 -3.87
C LYS A 140 5.35 9.73 -5.22
N ILE A 141 4.55 9.74 -6.29
CA ILE A 141 5.00 10.11 -7.64
C ILE A 141 5.51 11.55 -7.67
N VAL A 142 4.74 12.50 -7.13
CA VAL A 142 5.12 13.91 -7.10
C VAL A 142 6.37 14.13 -6.24
N SER A 143 6.47 13.44 -5.10
CA SER A 143 7.65 13.47 -4.23
C SER A 143 8.90 12.92 -4.92
N ALA A 144 8.79 11.82 -5.65
CA ALA A 144 9.89 11.27 -6.45
C ALA A 144 10.29 12.19 -7.62
N GLY A 145 9.32 12.90 -8.22
CA GLY A 145 9.61 13.94 -9.20
C GLY A 145 10.43 15.10 -8.62
N LEU A 146 10.13 15.51 -7.39
CA LEU A 146 10.89 16.56 -6.68
C LEU A 146 12.33 16.14 -6.37
N THR A 147 12.56 14.88 -5.96
CA THR A 147 13.92 14.38 -5.71
C THR A 147 14.71 14.25 -7.01
N TYR A 148 14.08 13.77 -8.08
CA TYR A 148 14.71 13.66 -9.41
C TYR A 148 15.10 15.03 -9.98
N THR A 149 14.23 16.03 -9.83
CA THR A 149 14.49 17.40 -10.34
C THR A 149 15.43 18.21 -9.45
N GLY A 150 15.54 17.90 -8.16
CA GLY A 150 16.54 18.47 -7.25
C GLY A 150 17.97 17.92 -7.43
N GLY A 151 18.12 16.78 -8.11
CA GLY A 151 19.40 16.12 -8.37
C GLY A 151 20.16 16.58 -9.62
N ARG A 152 19.70 17.63 -10.31
CA ARG A 152 20.38 18.12 -11.53
C ARG A 152 21.06 19.47 -11.29
N SER A 153 22.32 19.44 -10.89
CA SER A 153 23.26 20.55 -11.12
C SER A 153 24.68 20.04 -11.45
N THR A 154 25.09 20.40 -12.68
CA THR A 154 26.45 20.57 -13.23
C THR A 154 27.44 19.39 -13.28
N SER A 155 27.66 18.85 -14.49
CA SER A 155 28.92 19.14 -15.20
C SER A 155 28.69 19.07 -16.73
N VAL A 156 29.03 20.18 -17.40
CA VAL A 156 29.07 20.36 -18.84
C VAL A 156 30.53 20.71 -19.14
N PHE A 157 31.17 19.86 -19.95
CA PHE A 157 32.47 20.00 -20.65
C PHE A 157 33.79 19.96 -19.86
N GLY A 158 34.62 18.99 -20.30
CA GLY A 158 36.07 18.94 -20.14
C GLY A 158 36.61 17.77 -20.96
N SER A 159 37.12 18.07 -22.16
CA SER A 159 37.83 17.14 -23.06
C SER A 159 39.01 16.45 -22.37
N THR A 160 39.30 15.19 -22.69
CA THR A 160 40.40 14.69 -23.57
C THR A 160 40.73 13.21 -23.25
N SER A 161 40.99 12.42 -24.30
CA SER A 161 41.85 11.20 -24.41
C SER A 161 41.48 9.87 -23.73
N GLN A 162 41.44 8.80 -24.56
CA GLN A 162 42.07 7.44 -24.46
C GLN A 162 42.03 6.70 -23.10
N THR A 163 41.79 5.39 -22.90
CA THR A 163 42.00 4.07 -23.56
C THR A 163 41.16 3.05 -22.73
N GLU A 164 40.46 2.05 -23.27
CA GLU A 164 40.90 0.66 -23.56
C GLU A 164 41.31 -0.21 -22.33
N TYR A 165 40.85 -1.48 -22.31
CA TYR A 165 41.14 -2.63 -21.40
C TYR A 165 40.50 -2.60 -19.99
N ASP A 166 39.93 -3.66 -19.39
CA ASP A 166 39.84 -5.09 -19.73
C ASP A 166 38.69 -5.77 -18.95
N ALA A 167 38.13 -6.80 -19.56
CA ALA A 167 37.35 -7.84 -18.88
C ALA A 167 38.29 -8.95 -18.41
N VAL A 168 38.16 -9.37 -17.16
CA VAL A 168 38.44 -10.72 -16.67
C VAL A 168 37.37 -11.09 -15.66
#